data_AF-A0A2J8IPB4-F1
#
_entry.id   AF-A0A2J8IPB4-F1
#
_cell.length_a   1.000
_cell.length_b   1.000
_cell.length_c   1.000
_cell.angle_alpha   90.00
_cell.angle_beta   90.00
_cell.angle_gamma   90.00
#
_symmetry.space_group_name_H-M   'P 1'
#
loop_
_entity.id
_entity.type
_entity.pdbx_description
1 polymer ?
#
loop_
_entity_poly.entity_id
_entity_poly.type
_entity_poly.pdbx_seq_one_letter_code
_entity_poly.pdbx_strand_id
1 'polypeptide(L)'
;SVFCSDPTPTAVTCVPPACGPGSPRPARLPHPALRTPGCPGFAEVLQTFSTCKGMLGEILSAFEFMDAVCMQLVGRHLHLASPVQESPFYVLIETSGSNAGHDAEKLGRFLEHVLGSGLVTDGTMATDQRKVKMLWALRERITEALSRDGYVYKYDLSLPVERLYDIVTDLRARLGPHAKHVVGYGHL
;
A
#
# COMPACT_ATOMS: atom_id res chain seq x y z
N SER A 1 37.92 15.59 19.27
CA SER A 1 37.09 14.54 18.65
C SER A 1 35.64 14.72 19.07
N VAL A 2 34.88 15.50 18.30
CA VAL A 2 33.42 15.57 18.42
C VAL A 2 32.89 15.04 17.11
N PHE A 3 32.43 13.79 17.10
CA PHE A 3 31.64 13.27 15.99
C PHE A 3 30.25 13.90 16.10
N CYS A 4 29.97 14.91 15.29
CA CYS A 4 28.59 15.19 14.91
C CYS A 4 28.12 13.97 14.12
N SER A 5 27.22 13.19 14.71
CA SER A 5 26.47 12.18 13.97
C SER A 5 25.44 12.91 13.11
N ASP A 6 25.80 13.20 11.85
CA ASP A 6 24.84 13.71 10.88
C ASP A 6 23.63 12.75 10.79
N PRO A 7 22.39 13.26 10.81
CA PRO A 7 21.21 12.41 10.74
C PRO A 7 21.13 11.76 9.35
N THR A 8 21.37 10.45 9.31
CA THR A 8 21.28 9.67 8.06
C THR A 8 19.88 9.81 7.45
N PRO A 9 19.77 10.29 6.20
CA PRO A 9 18.48 10.61 5.62
C PRO A 9 17.68 9.37 5.19
N THR A 10 16.37 9.53 5.09
CA THR A 10 15.45 8.54 4.53
C THR A 10 15.02 8.98 3.13
N ALA A 11 15.24 8.10 2.14
CA ALA A 11 14.83 8.32 0.76
C ALA A 11 13.45 7.70 0.50
N VAL A 12 12.57 8.46 -0.14
CA VAL A 12 11.16 8.11 -0.32
C VAL A 12 10.78 8.22 -1.77
N THR A 13 10.42 7.09 -2.39
CA THR A 13 9.79 7.10 -3.71
C THR A 13 8.29 6.92 -3.53
N CYS A 14 7.57 8.01 -3.73
CA CYS A 14 6.12 8.08 -3.83
C CYS A 14 5.73 8.07 -5.31
N VAL A 15 4.54 7.55 -5.62
CA VAL A 15 4.03 7.42 -6.99
C VAL A 15 2.60 7.93 -7.03
N PRO A 16 2.27 8.96 -7.83
CA PRO A 16 0.91 9.41 -8.07
C PRO A 16 0.39 8.99 -9.47
N PRO A 17 -0.92 8.74 -9.60
CA PRO A 17 -1.66 9.04 -10.81
C PRO A 17 -2.12 10.50 -10.77
N ALA A 18 -2.01 11.20 -11.90
CA ALA A 18 -2.56 12.55 -12.02
C ALA A 18 -4.09 12.49 -12.12
N CYS A 19 -4.80 12.87 -11.06
CA CYS A 19 -6.24 13.14 -11.10
C CYS A 19 -6.54 14.51 -10.49
N GLY A 20 -7.11 15.41 -11.29
CA GLY A 20 -7.45 16.77 -10.88
C GLY A 20 -8.66 16.84 -9.93
N PRO A 21 -8.85 17.97 -9.23
CA PRO A 21 -9.98 18.17 -8.33
C PRO A 21 -11.28 18.34 -9.12
N GLY A 22 -12.33 17.57 -8.80
CA GLY A 22 -13.67 17.83 -9.39
C GLY A 22 -14.73 16.74 -9.29
N SER A 23 -14.38 15.48 -9.01
CA SER A 23 -15.38 14.40 -8.91
C SER A 23 -16.26 14.57 -7.65
N PRO A 24 -17.61 14.67 -7.78
CA PRO A 24 -18.51 14.69 -6.62
C PRO A 24 -18.49 13.32 -5.93
N ARG A 25 -18.21 13.27 -4.63
CA ARG A 25 -18.34 12.02 -3.86
C ARG A 25 -19.83 11.68 -3.70
N PRO A 26 -20.33 10.54 -4.22
CA PRO A 26 -21.68 10.07 -3.89
C PRO A 26 -21.78 9.70 -2.41
N ALA A 27 -23.01 9.55 -1.91
CA ALA A 27 -23.26 9.25 -0.50
C ALA A 27 -22.53 7.96 -0.06
N ARG A 28 -21.71 8.06 0.99
CA ARG A 28 -20.87 6.96 1.49
C ARG A 28 -21.73 5.81 2.03
N LEU A 29 -21.94 4.80 1.19
CA LEU A 29 -22.16 3.43 1.65
C LEU A 29 -20.92 2.95 2.43
N PRO A 30 -21.03 1.90 3.27
CA PRO A 30 -19.86 1.28 3.87
C PRO A 30 -19.03 0.55 2.79
N HIS A 31 -18.05 1.26 2.22
CA HIS A 31 -17.11 0.73 1.23
C HIS A 31 -16.30 -0.42 1.84
N PRO A 32 -16.36 -1.65 1.29
CA PRO A 32 -15.50 -2.73 1.73
C PRO A 32 -14.03 -2.39 1.42
N ALA A 33 -13.18 -2.52 2.43
CA ALA A 33 -11.73 -2.44 2.27
C ALA A 33 -11.11 -3.81 2.61
N LEU A 34 -10.35 -4.34 1.67
CA LEU A 34 -9.56 -5.56 1.84
C LEU A 34 -8.09 -5.15 1.96
N ARG A 35 -7.42 -5.64 3.01
CA ARG A 35 -5.97 -5.51 3.16
C ARG A 35 -5.36 -6.90 3.19
N THR A 36 -4.59 -7.23 2.16
CA THR A 36 -3.91 -8.52 2.02
C THR A 36 -2.41 -8.33 2.24
N PRO A 37 -1.81 -9.01 3.24
CA PRO A 37 -0.36 -9.20 3.29
C PRO A 37 0.12 -10.10 2.15
N GLY A 38 1.33 -9.82 1.71
CA GLY A 38 2.22 -10.89 1.30
C GLY A 38 2.02 -11.40 -0.11
N CYS A 39 2.04 -10.47 -1.05
CA CYS A 39 2.77 -10.74 -2.27
C CYS A 39 4.26 -10.92 -1.90
N PRO A 40 4.87 -12.12 -2.09
CA PRO A 40 6.25 -12.38 -1.67
C PRO A 40 7.28 -11.54 -2.45
N GLY A 41 6.94 -11.14 -3.67
CA GLY A 41 7.65 -10.16 -4.47
C GLY A 41 6.70 -9.11 -5.08
N PHE A 42 7.29 -8.17 -5.82
CA PHE A 42 6.52 -7.17 -6.58
C PHE A 42 5.80 -7.80 -7.79
N ALA A 43 6.27 -8.94 -8.29
CA ALA A 43 5.61 -9.69 -9.36
C ALA A 43 4.19 -10.14 -8.95
N GLU A 44 4.03 -10.65 -7.74
CA GLU A 44 2.73 -11.09 -7.22
C GLU A 44 1.83 -9.90 -6.88
N VAL A 45 2.38 -8.71 -6.57
CA VAL A 45 1.61 -7.46 -6.47
C VAL A 45 0.97 -7.13 -7.83
N LEU A 46 1.75 -7.21 -8.92
CA LEU A 46 1.26 -6.95 -10.28
C LEU A 46 0.24 -7.99 -10.75
N GLN A 47 0.44 -9.27 -10.43
CA GLN A 47 -0.54 -10.32 -10.72
C GLN A 47 -1.82 -10.13 -9.91
N THR A 48 -1.71 -9.79 -8.62
CA THR A 48 -2.87 -9.46 -7.77
C THR A 48 -3.65 -8.27 -8.32
N PHE A 49 -2.96 -7.24 -8.83
CA PHE A 49 -3.57 -6.09 -9.50
C PHE A 49 -4.29 -6.46 -10.81
N SER A 50 -3.67 -7.30 -11.64
CA SER A 50 -4.28 -7.83 -12.86
C SER A 50 -5.57 -8.61 -12.56
N THR A 51 -5.50 -9.56 -11.61
CA THR A 51 -6.64 -10.33 -11.13
C THR A 51 -7.71 -9.44 -10.51
N CYS A 52 -7.33 -8.41 -9.75
CA CYS A 52 -8.25 -7.45 -9.15
C CYS A 52 -9.05 -6.68 -10.22
N LYS A 53 -8.39 -6.22 -11.28
CA LYS A 53 -9.05 -5.60 -12.44
C LYS A 53 -9.98 -6.57 -13.16
N GLY A 54 -9.59 -7.83 -13.32
CA GLY A 54 -10.41 -8.85 -13.99
C GLY A 54 -11.64 -9.30 -13.19
N MET A 55 -11.53 -9.43 -11.86
CA MET A 55 -12.59 -9.99 -11.00
C MET A 55 -13.51 -8.94 -10.37
N LEU A 56 -12.96 -7.81 -9.93
CA LEU A 56 -13.75 -6.74 -9.31
C LEU A 56 -14.28 -5.77 -10.37
N GLY A 57 -13.45 -5.43 -11.36
CA GLY A 57 -13.86 -4.64 -12.52
C GLY A 57 -14.38 -3.26 -12.11
N GLU A 58 -15.66 -3.00 -12.39
CA GLU A 58 -16.30 -1.69 -12.22
C GLU A 58 -16.48 -1.24 -10.76
N ILE A 59 -16.39 -2.15 -9.78
CA ILE A 59 -16.51 -1.78 -8.36
C ILE A 59 -15.16 -1.41 -7.73
N LEU A 60 -14.02 -1.60 -8.42
CA LEU A 60 -12.70 -1.27 -7.90
C LEU A 60 -12.53 0.25 -7.78
N SER A 61 -12.26 0.74 -6.57
CA SER A 61 -12.16 2.17 -6.25
C SER A 61 -10.75 2.64 -5.93
N ALA A 62 -9.96 1.80 -5.26
CA ALA A 62 -8.55 2.05 -5.02
C ALA A 62 -7.75 0.74 -5.02
N PHE A 63 -6.51 0.82 -5.51
CA PHE A 63 -5.50 -0.22 -5.35
C PHE A 63 -4.19 0.47 -4.93
N GLU A 64 -3.80 0.27 -3.68
CA GLU A 64 -2.60 0.84 -3.07
C GLU A 64 -1.62 -0.27 -2.75
N PHE A 65 -0.32 0.01 -2.85
CA PHE A 65 0.72 -0.84 -2.29
C PHE A 65 1.64 -0.10 -1.33
N MET A 66 2.29 -0.85 -0.46
CA MET A 66 3.34 -0.40 0.45
C MET A 66 4.30 -1.55 0.76
N ASP A 67 5.57 -1.24 0.94
CA ASP A 67 6.57 -2.23 1.34
C ASP A 67 6.63 -2.49 2.86
N ALA A 68 7.39 -3.52 3.25
CA ALA A 68 7.66 -3.87 4.64
C ALA A 68 8.16 -2.70 5.50
N VAL A 69 9.03 -1.85 4.95
CA VAL A 69 9.66 -0.76 5.70
C VAL A 69 8.65 0.34 5.98
N CYS A 70 7.75 0.66 5.04
CA CYS A 70 6.60 1.54 5.28
C CYS A 70 5.78 1.06 6.49
N MET A 71 5.46 -0.24 6.55
CA MET A 71 4.68 -0.81 7.65
C MET A 71 5.41 -0.83 8.99
N GLN A 72 6.70 -1.18 8.99
CA GLN A 72 7.54 -1.12 10.18
C GLN A 72 7.64 0.32 10.73
N LEU A 73 7.74 1.34 9.86
CA LEU A 73 7.79 2.75 10.25
C LEU A 73 6.46 3.24 10.85
N VAL A 74 5.33 2.90 10.22
CA VAL A 74 4.00 3.22 10.72
C VAL A 74 3.75 2.58 12.09
N GLY A 75 4.13 1.31 12.28
CA GLY A 75 4.06 0.64 13.59
C GLY A 75 4.96 1.29 14.64
N ARG A 76 6.21 1.60 14.28
CA ARG A 76 7.23 2.17 15.18
C ARG A 76 6.87 3.58 15.67
N HIS A 77 6.48 4.47 14.76
CA HIS A 77 6.35 5.91 15.03
C HIS A 77 4.93 6.37 15.36
N LEU A 78 3.91 5.60 14.96
CA LEU A 78 2.49 5.93 15.12
C LEU A 78 1.72 4.90 15.95
N HIS A 79 2.36 3.82 16.39
CA HIS A 79 1.78 2.72 17.17
C HIS A 79 0.56 2.07 16.52
N LEU A 80 0.49 2.07 15.19
CA LEU A 80 -0.56 1.38 14.44
C LEU A 80 -0.13 -0.05 14.13
N ALA A 81 -0.78 -1.03 14.76
CA ALA A 81 -0.52 -2.45 14.51
C ALA A 81 -0.98 -2.88 13.12
N SER A 82 -0.19 -3.75 12.46
CA SER A 82 -0.66 -4.47 11.28
C SER A 82 -1.74 -5.48 11.71
N PRO A 83 -2.93 -5.50 11.07
CA PRO A 83 -3.97 -6.50 11.36
C PRO A 83 -3.66 -7.88 10.74
N VAL A 84 -2.49 -8.05 10.13
CA VAL A 84 -2.13 -9.12 9.21
C VAL A 84 -0.64 -9.44 9.33
N GLN A 85 -0.25 -10.66 8.93
CA GLN A 85 1.13 -11.17 9.08
C GLN A 85 2.20 -10.31 8.39
N GLU A 86 3.45 -10.42 8.83
CA GLU A 86 4.55 -9.67 8.22
C GLU A 86 4.86 -10.17 6.79
N SER A 87 5.12 -9.25 5.88
CA SER A 87 5.48 -9.57 4.50
C SER A 87 6.24 -8.47 3.77
N PRO A 88 6.94 -8.81 2.67
CA PRO A 88 7.72 -7.85 1.88
C PRO A 88 6.86 -6.73 1.27
N PHE A 89 5.64 -7.06 0.86
CA PHE A 89 4.66 -6.14 0.28
C PHE A 89 3.27 -6.34 0.91
N TYR A 90 2.49 -5.27 0.95
CA TYR A 90 1.08 -5.27 1.33
C TYR A 90 0.30 -4.50 0.27
N VAL A 91 -0.91 -4.96 -0.03
CA VAL A 91 -1.86 -4.19 -0.85
C VAL A 91 -3.12 -3.85 -0.06
N LEU A 92 -3.70 -2.70 -0.37
CA LEU A 92 -4.99 -2.25 0.13
C LEU A 92 -5.89 -2.02 -1.08
N ILE A 93 -7.02 -2.71 -1.08
CA ILE A 93 -8.03 -2.71 -2.15
C ILE A 93 -9.31 -2.15 -1.55
N GLU A 94 -9.88 -1.11 -2.15
CA GLU A 94 -11.19 -0.57 -1.78
C GLU A 94 -12.20 -0.80 -2.91
N THR A 95 -13.41 -1.22 -2.56
CA THR A 95 -14.53 -1.33 -3.51
C THR A 95 -15.68 -0.38 -3.18
N SER A 96 -16.36 0.10 -4.23
CA SER A 96 -17.53 0.96 -4.14
C SER A 96 -18.49 0.67 -5.29
N GLY A 97 -19.34 -0.35 -5.14
CA GLY A 97 -20.48 -0.56 -6.03
C GLY A 97 -21.77 0.04 -5.48
N SER A 98 -22.85 -0.21 -6.21
CA SER A 98 -24.22 0.20 -5.85
C SER A 98 -24.99 -0.88 -5.08
N ASN A 99 -24.40 -2.06 -4.85
CA ASN A 99 -25.02 -3.19 -4.17
C ASN A 99 -24.01 -3.91 -3.26
N ALA A 100 -24.01 -3.54 -1.98
CA ALA A 100 -23.08 -4.07 -0.99
C ALA A 100 -23.06 -5.62 -0.88
N GLY A 101 -24.16 -6.31 -1.22
CA GLY A 101 -24.20 -7.78 -1.25
C GLY A 101 -23.40 -8.37 -2.41
N HIS A 102 -23.59 -7.81 -3.61
CA HIS A 102 -22.84 -8.20 -4.81
C HIS A 102 -21.35 -7.79 -4.68
N ASP A 103 -21.07 -6.63 -4.10
CA ASP A 103 -19.71 -6.14 -3.88
C ASP A 103 -18.94 -7.05 -2.91
N ALA A 104 -19.59 -7.46 -1.80
CA ALA A 104 -19.02 -8.39 -0.85
C ALA A 104 -18.81 -9.80 -1.44
N GLU A 105 -19.73 -10.27 -2.28
CA GLU A 105 -19.58 -11.56 -2.98
C GLU A 105 -18.42 -11.52 -4.00
N LYS A 106 -18.32 -10.48 -4.82
CA LYS A 106 -17.18 -10.25 -5.73
C LYS A 106 -15.85 -10.23 -4.97
N LEU A 107 -15.79 -9.49 -3.86
CA LEU A 107 -14.58 -9.36 -3.04
C LEU A 107 -14.21 -10.66 -2.32
N GLY A 108 -15.20 -11.43 -1.86
CA GLY A 108 -15.01 -12.76 -1.28
C GLY A 108 -14.44 -13.75 -2.30
N ARG A 109 -15.06 -13.87 -3.48
CA ARG A 109 -14.57 -14.73 -4.59
C ARG A 109 -13.16 -14.33 -5.05
N PHE A 110 -12.86 -13.03 -5.10
CA PHE A 110 -11.51 -12.53 -5.37
C PHE A 110 -10.51 -12.99 -4.31
N LEU A 111 -10.85 -12.83 -3.02
CA LEU A 111 -9.98 -13.22 -1.91
C LEU A 111 -9.71 -14.74 -1.92
N GLU A 112 -10.75 -15.56 -2.10
CA GLU A 112 -10.62 -17.01 -2.26
C GLU A 112 -9.68 -17.39 -3.42
N HIS A 113 -9.79 -16.69 -4.56
CA HIS A 113 -8.95 -16.95 -5.72
C HIS A 113 -7.48 -16.55 -5.50
N VAL A 114 -7.18 -15.38 -4.92
CA VAL A 114 -5.78 -14.94 -4.71
C VAL A 114 -5.07 -15.72 -3.59
N LEU A 115 -5.81 -16.19 -2.58
CA LEU A 115 -5.30 -17.12 -1.58
C LEU A 115 -5.07 -18.52 -2.19
N GLY A 116 -6.05 -19.04 -2.93
CA GLY A 116 -5.98 -20.37 -3.56
C GLY A 116 -4.92 -20.50 -4.67
N SER A 117 -4.53 -19.38 -5.29
CA SER A 117 -3.44 -19.32 -6.29
C SER A 117 -2.07 -18.98 -5.68
N GLY A 118 -1.99 -18.69 -4.38
CA GLY A 118 -0.74 -18.34 -3.70
C GLY A 118 -0.18 -16.96 -4.04
N LEU A 119 -0.95 -16.09 -4.71
CA LEU A 119 -0.57 -14.69 -4.99
C LEU A 119 -0.54 -13.83 -3.72
N VAL A 120 -1.29 -14.25 -2.71
CA VAL A 120 -1.49 -13.61 -1.41
C VAL A 120 -1.35 -14.68 -0.32
N THR A 121 -0.66 -14.36 0.78
CA THR A 121 -0.42 -15.33 1.87
C THR A 121 -1.45 -15.28 3.00
N ASP A 122 -2.10 -14.15 3.23
CA ASP A 122 -3.11 -13.92 4.28
C ASP A 122 -4.00 -12.71 3.86
N GLY A 123 -5.12 -12.44 4.53
CA GLY A 123 -6.07 -11.41 4.10
C GLY A 123 -7.11 -11.01 5.15
N THR A 124 -7.19 -9.71 5.45
CA THR A 124 -8.23 -9.13 6.31
C THR A 124 -9.20 -8.25 5.52
N MET A 125 -10.45 -8.67 5.45
CA MET A 125 -11.56 -7.88 4.89
C MET A 125 -12.28 -7.08 5.98
N ALA A 126 -12.61 -5.83 5.68
CA ALA A 126 -13.37 -4.93 6.54
C ALA A 126 -14.56 -4.32 5.80
N THR A 127 -15.77 -4.57 6.29
CA THR A 127 -17.02 -3.92 5.86
C THR A 127 -17.53 -2.88 6.87
N ASP A 128 -17.06 -2.92 8.11
CA ASP A 128 -17.37 -1.92 9.13
C ASP A 128 -16.53 -0.64 8.93
N GLN A 129 -17.18 0.52 9.01
CA GLN A 129 -16.54 1.82 8.72
C GLN A 129 -15.38 2.15 9.67
N ARG A 130 -15.40 1.67 10.93
CA ARG A 130 -14.27 1.87 11.85
C ARG A 130 -13.08 1.02 11.42
N LYS A 131 -13.29 -0.25 11.07
CA LYS A 131 -12.23 -1.12 10.53
C LYS A 131 -11.68 -0.59 9.20
N VAL A 132 -12.52 -0.14 8.28
CA VAL A 132 -12.11 0.47 7.00
C VAL A 132 -11.18 1.67 7.23
N LYS A 133 -11.55 2.58 8.16
CA LYS A 133 -10.70 3.71 8.56
C LYS A 133 -9.37 3.26 9.18
N MET A 134 -9.35 2.17 9.95
CA MET A 134 -8.11 1.63 10.51
C MET A 134 -7.18 1.06 9.44
N LEU A 135 -7.72 0.39 8.40
CA LEU A 135 -6.92 -0.09 7.26
C LEU A 135 -6.33 1.08 6.47
N TRP A 136 -7.14 2.09 6.14
CA TRP A 136 -6.69 3.29 5.43
C TRP A 136 -5.66 4.10 6.23
N ALA A 137 -5.78 4.20 7.55
CA ALA A 137 -4.82 4.92 8.39
C ALA A 137 -3.39 4.37 8.27
N LEU A 138 -3.21 3.07 7.96
CA LEU A 138 -1.90 2.48 7.69
C LEU A 138 -1.28 2.97 6.38
N ARG A 139 -2.09 3.31 5.37
CA ARG A 139 -1.67 3.84 4.06
C ARG A 139 -1.52 5.35 4.05
N GLU A 140 -2.47 6.07 4.64
CA GLU A 140 -2.53 7.54 4.63
C GLU A 140 -1.41 8.15 5.48
N ARG A 141 -1.03 7.50 6.60
CA ARG A 141 -0.08 8.04 7.57
C ARG A 141 1.37 7.60 7.35
N ILE A 142 1.69 6.91 6.24
CA ILE A 142 3.08 6.56 5.88
C ILE A 142 3.96 7.82 5.82
N THR A 143 3.48 8.89 5.20
CA THR A 143 4.20 10.18 5.11
C THR A 143 4.46 10.79 6.49
N GLU A 144 3.53 10.67 7.44
CA GLU A 144 3.71 11.14 8.82
C GLU A 144 4.78 10.31 9.55
N ALA A 145 4.75 8.97 9.39
CA ALA A 145 5.73 8.08 9.97
C ALA A 145 7.15 8.33 9.44
N LEU A 146 7.28 8.64 8.13
CA LEU A 146 8.55 8.99 7.50
C LEU A 146 9.12 10.31 8.05
N SER A 147 8.30 11.35 8.18
CA SER A 147 8.73 12.63 8.76
C SER A 147 9.12 12.54 10.25
N ARG A 148 8.62 11.54 10.98
CA ARG A 148 9.07 11.23 12.35
C ARG A 148 10.37 10.43 12.39
N ASP A 149 10.73 9.76 11.29
CA ASP A 149 11.89 8.88 11.24
C ASP A 149 13.21 9.61 11.00
N GLY A 150 13.18 10.76 10.31
CA GLY A 150 14.35 11.59 10.03
C GLY A 150 14.10 12.62 8.93
N TYR A 151 15.17 13.09 8.30
CA TYR A 151 15.06 13.96 7.12
C TYR A 151 14.57 13.13 5.91
N VAL A 152 13.61 13.65 5.16
CA VAL A 152 12.91 12.93 4.08
C VAL A 152 13.23 13.55 2.72
N TYR A 153 13.87 12.77 1.85
CA TYR A 153 13.94 13.08 0.42
C TYR A 153 12.76 12.43 -0.30
N LYS A 154 11.71 13.20 -0.55
CA LYS A 154 10.52 12.72 -1.26
C LYS A 154 10.62 12.98 -2.77
N TYR A 155 10.44 11.93 -3.54
CA TYR A 155 10.22 11.96 -4.98
C TYR A 155 8.79 11.51 -5.27
N ASP A 156 8.06 12.21 -6.13
CA ASP A 156 6.73 11.82 -6.62
C ASP A 156 6.86 11.52 -8.12
N LEU A 157 6.84 10.24 -8.51
CA LEU A 157 7.23 9.78 -9.86
C LEU A 157 6.13 8.95 -10.54
N SER A 158 5.96 9.10 -11.85
CA SER A 158 5.11 8.20 -12.66
C SER A 158 6.01 7.36 -13.58
N LEU A 159 5.97 6.03 -13.40
CA LEU A 159 6.76 5.05 -14.16
C LEU A 159 5.83 3.95 -14.71
N PRO A 160 6.26 3.14 -15.70
CA PRO A 160 5.55 1.92 -16.09
C PRO A 160 5.33 1.01 -14.87
N VAL A 161 4.11 0.49 -14.72
CA VAL A 161 3.68 -0.25 -13.53
C VAL A 161 4.55 -1.48 -13.28
N GLU A 162 5.01 -2.12 -14.34
CA GLU A 162 5.88 -3.31 -14.34
C GLU A 162 7.26 -3.05 -13.73
N ARG A 163 7.70 -1.78 -13.73
CA ARG A 163 9.04 -1.35 -13.32
C ARG A 163 9.02 -0.39 -12.12
N LEU A 164 7.86 -0.22 -11.50
CA LEU A 164 7.63 0.82 -10.49
C LEU A 164 8.53 0.67 -9.26
N TYR A 165 8.88 -0.57 -8.90
CA TYR A 165 9.70 -0.88 -7.74
C TYR A 165 11.20 -1.09 -8.07
N ASP A 166 11.59 -1.08 -9.34
CA ASP A 166 12.99 -1.17 -9.78
C ASP A 166 13.82 -0.06 -9.11
N ILE A 167 13.33 1.18 -9.17
CA ILE A 167 14.02 2.36 -8.62
C ILE A 167 14.25 2.27 -7.10
N VAL A 168 13.35 1.62 -6.36
CA VAL A 168 13.51 1.41 -4.91
C VAL A 168 14.65 0.42 -4.65
N THR A 169 14.75 -0.61 -5.49
CA THR A 169 15.83 -1.61 -5.45
C THR A 169 17.18 -0.99 -5.83
N ASP A 170 17.22 -0.22 -6.91
CA ASP A 170 18.41 0.51 -7.38
C ASP A 170 18.91 1.52 -6.34
N LEU A 171 18.00 2.29 -5.72
CA LEU A 171 18.36 3.26 -4.67
C LEU A 171 18.86 2.58 -3.39
N ARG A 172 18.29 1.43 -3.00
CA ARG A 172 18.81 0.62 -1.88
C ARG A 172 20.26 0.18 -2.14
N ALA A 173 20.53 -0.36 -3.32
CA ALA A 173 21.88 -0.79 -3.70
C ALA A 173 22.87 0.38 -3.82
N ARG A 174 22.43 1.51 -4.40
CA ARG A 174 23.28 2.68 -4.67
C ARG A 174 23.61 3.51 -3.42
N LEU A 175 22.65 3.69 -2.51
CA LEU A 175 22.84 4.51 -1.30
C LEU A 175 23.46 3.69 -0.17
N GLY A 176 23.10 2.40 -0.06
CA GLY A 176 23.62 1.50 0.97
C GLY A 176 23.47 2.10 2.38
N PRO A 177 24.53 2.16 3.19
CA PRO A 177 24.46 2.63 4.58
C PRO A 177 24.24 4.15 4.72
N HIS A 178 24.32 4.94 3.64
CA HIS A 178 24.11 6.38 3.70
C HIS A 178 22.63 6.75 3.81
N ALA A 179 21.72 5.88 3.36
CA ALA A 179 20.30 6.03 3.58
C ALA A 179 19.88 5.19 4.77
N LYS A 180 19.20 5.79 5.75
CA LYS A 180 18.65 5.07 6.90
C LYS A 180 17.58 4.08 6.45
N HIS A 181 16.66 4.54 5.62
CA HIS A 181 15.66 3.73 4.92
C HIS A 181 15.48 4.23 3.49
N VAL A 182 15.14 3.31 2.60
CA VAL A 182 14.67 3.61 1.23
C VAL A 182 13.35 2.84 1.08
N VAL A 183 12.26 3.55 0.76
CA VAL A 183 10.91 2.96 0.75
C VAL A 183 10.15 3.24 -0.54
N GLY A 184 9.27 2.31 -0.91
CA GLY A 184 8.31 2.44 -2.01
C GLY A 184 6.87 2.19 -1.57
N TYR A 185 5.99 3.15 -1.87
CA TYR A 185 4.54 3.02 -1.68
C TYR A 185 3.80 3.97 -2.62
N GLY A 186 2.54 3.66 -2.90
CA GLY A 186 1.70 4.50 -3.75
C GLY A 186 0.56 3.73 -4.40
N HIS A 187 0.07 4.30 -5.49
CA HIS A 187 -0.97 3.74 -6.33
C HIS A 187 -0.34 2.87 -7.43
N LEU A 188 -1.08 1.87 -7.92
CA LEU A 188 -0.74 1.03 -9.09
C LEU A 188 -1.82 1.16 -10.18
#